data_AF-A0A930QD56-F1
#
_entry.id   AF-A0A930QD56-F1
#
_cell.length_a   1.000
_cell.length_b   1.000
_cell.length_c   1.000
_cell.angle_alpha   90.00
_cell.angle_beta   90.00
_cell.angle_gamma   90.00
#
_symmetry.space_group_name_H-M   'P 1'
#
loop_
_entity.id
_entity.type
_entity.pdbx_description
1 polymer ?
#
loop_
_entity_poly.entity_id
_entity_poly.type
_entity_poly.pdbx_seq_one_letter_code
_entity_poly.pdbx_strand_id
1 'polypeptide(L)'
;MNLKEAFQAQNKLSELMTHITRYLSAADNVMTVTEKHFRSKALEGQKDESMDVSRKDEEGFDVGRLLVIWEELMEERDRLGAAIGKAKAGMNFNLDAAVDGNKSRRAFLVMLQGLANRKSTHELQKGGGTGYVFNNEGNQTPYRYDIERIMTIDYDRNKVRAMV
;
A
#
# COMPACT_ATOMS: atom_id res chain seq x y z
N MET A 1 17.25 -20.55 15.84
CA MET A 1 16.60 -19.76 14.80
C MET A 1 17.59 -19.52 13.66
N ASN A 2 17.23 -19.87 12.43
CA ASN A 2 18.01 -19.52 11.24
C ASN A 2 17.66 -18.09 10.76
N LEU A 3 18.42 -17.54 9.80
CA LEU A 3 18.18 -16.16 9.31
C LEU A 3 16.79 -15.98 8.69
N LYS A 4 16.24 -17.00 8.02
CA LYS A 4 14.90 -16.92 7.43
C LYS A 4 13.85 -16.75 8.53
N GLU A 5 13.90 -17.59 9.55
CA GLU A 5 13.01 -17.50 10.72
C GLU A 5 13.21 -16.16 11.46
N ALA A 6 14.45 -15.66 11.54
CA ALA A 6 14.74 -14.36 12.16
C ALA A 6 14.07 -13.20 11.41
N PHE A 7 14.13 -13.19 10.07
CA PHE A 7 13.41 -12.18 9.27
C PHE A 7 11.88 -12.33 9.37
N GLN A 8 11.37 -13.56 9.47
CA GLN A 8 9.93 -13.79 9.68
C GLN A 8 9.48 -13.28 11.06
N ALA A 9 10.26 -13.52 12.10
CA ALA A 9 10.02 -12.98 13.43
C ALA A 9 10.06 -11.45 13.42
N GLN A 10 11.04 -10.84 12.73
CA GLN A 10 11.12 -9.39 12.58
C GLN A 10 9.86 -8.81 11.93
N ASN A 11 9.37 -9.43 10.86
CA ASN A 11 8.11 -9.03 10.21
C ASN A 11 6.92 -9.13 11.18
N LYS A 12 6.83 -10.19 11.98
CA LYS A 12 5.74 -10.38 12.94
C LYS A 12 5.77 -9.34 14.06
N LEU A 13 6.96 -9.00 14.57
CA LEU A 13 7.11 -7.92 15.55
C LEU A 13 6.61 -6.59 14.97
N SER A 14 7.00 -6.25 13.74
CA SER A 14 6.51 -5.04 13.07
C SER A 14 4.99 -5.03 12.91
N GLU A 15 4.39 -6.16 12.50
CA GLU A 15 2.93 -6.28 12.37
C GLU A 15 2.20 -6.03 13.71
N LEU A 16 2.68 -6.63 14.80
CA LEU A 16 2.11 -6.44 16.13
C LEU A 16 2.24 -4.99 16.60
N MET A 17 3.42 -4.39 16.44
CA MET A 17 3.63 -2.99 16.77
C MET A 17 2.69 -2.07 15.97
N THR A 18 2.54 -2.31 14.65
CA THR A 18 1.60 -1.56 13.81
C THR A 18 0.16 -1.73 14.30
N HIS A 19 -0.26 -2.95 14.65
CA HIS A 19 -1.59 -3.20 15.19
C HIS A 19 -1.86 -2.40 16.47
N ILE A 20 -0.92 -2.39 17.41
CA ILE A 20 -1.02 -1.60 18.64
C ILE A 20 -1.10 -0.11 18.31
N THR A 21 -0.23 0.42 17.47
CA THR A 21 -0.27 1.85 17.10
C THR A 21 -1.58 2.25 16.43
N ARG A 22 -2.15 1.38 15.60
CA ARG A 22 -3.46 1.60 14.97
C ARG A 22 -4.56 1.66 16.02
N TYR A 23 -4.59 0.72 16.96
CA TYR A 23 -5.57 0.72 18.06
C TYR A 23 -5.47 1.99 18.90
N LEU A 24 -4.24 2.38 19.28
CA LEU A 24 -3.97 3.57 20.09
C LEU A 24 -4.22 4.90 19.35
N SER A 25 -4.16 4.90 18.01
CA SER A 25 -4.46 6.09 17.20
C SER A 25 -5.95 6.42 17.11
N ALA A 26 -6.83 5.45 17.40
CA ALA A 26 -8.26 5.67 17.43
C ALA A 26 -8.67 6.34 18.75
N ALA A 27 -9.11 7.61 18.66
CA ALA A 27 -9.50 8.42 19.83
C ALA A 27 -10.55 7.71 20.70
N ASP A 28 -11.50 7.04 20.05
CA ASP A 28 -12.55 6.24 20.67
C ASP A 28 -12.03 5.17 21.64
N ASN A 29 -10.87 4.57 21.37
CA ASN A 29 -10.29 3.52 22.22
C ASN A 29 -9.57 4.10 23.45
N VAL A 30 -8.96 5.28 23.29
CA VAL A 30 -8.09 5.90 24.31
C VAL A 30 -8.81 6.94 25.16
N MET A 31 -10.02 7.33 24.80
CA MET A 31 -10.83 8.32 25.53
C MET A 31 -12.07 7.70 26.16
N THR A 32 -12.61 8.40 27.15
CA THR A 32 -13.96 8.19 27.67
C THR A 32 -14.76 9.46 27.41
N VAL A 33 -15.98 9.33 26.90
CA VAL A 33 -16.86 10.45 26.58
C VAL A 33 -18.05 10.44 27.52
N THR A 34 -18.14 11.45 28.38
CA THR A 34 -19.29 11.64 29.26
C THR A 34 -20.09 12.86 28.81
N GLU A 35 -21.35 12.66 28.47
CA GLU A 35 -22.27 13.75 28.20
C GLU A 35 -23.04 14.11 29.46
N LYS A 36 -23.05 15.40 29.81
CA LYS A 36 -23.89 15.93 30.88
C LYS A 36 -25.05 16.71 30.31
N HIS A 37 -26.26 16.21 30.56
CA HIS A 37 -27.52 16.72 30.03
C HIS A 37 -28.17 17.64 31.06
N PHE A 38 -28.13 18.95 30.84
CA PHE A 38 -28.62 19.97 31.78
C PHE A 38 -30.13 20.25 31.64
N ARG A 39 -30.97 19.23 31.82
CA ARG A 39 -32.43 19.31 31.63
C ARG A 39 -33.10 20.30 32.60
N SER A 40 -32.57 20.44 33.82
CA SER A 40 -33.08 21.38 34.83
C SER A 40 -33.00 22.85 34.39
N LYS A 41 -32.05 23.20 33.50
CA LYS A 41 -31.91 24.55 32.96
C LYS A 41 -32.94 24.87 31.88
N ALA A 42 -33.41 23.86 31.17
CA ALA A 42 -34.41 24.02 30.12
C ALA A 42 -35.83 24.05 30.69
N LEU A 43 -36.08 23.30 31.78
CA LEU A 43 -37.40 23.21 32.42
C LEU A 43 -37.27 22.95 33.92
N GLU A 44 -37.91 23.82 34.72
CA GLU A 44 -37.97 23.69 36.18
C GLU A 44 -38.63 22.36 36.60
N GLY A 45 -38.04 21.69 37.60
CA GLY A 45 -38.48 20.37 38.08
C GLY A 45 -37.89 19.16 37.35
N GLN A 46 -37.17 19.36 36.24
CA GLN A 46 -36.43 18.27 35.57
C GLN A 46 -35.05 18.07 36.21
N LYS A 47 -34.56 16.82 36.22
CA LYS A 47 -33.23 16.47 36.76
C LYS A 47 -32.19 16.41 35.65
N ASP A 48 -31.01 16.95 35.94
CA ASP A 48 -29.84 16.78 35.09
C ASP A 48 -29.35 15.33 35.13
N GLU A 49 -28.77 14.88 34.04
CA GLU A 49 -28.29 13.51 33.86
C GLU A 49 -26.86 13.50 33.32
N SER A 50 -26.09 12.46 33.62
CA SER A 50 -24.77 12.24 33.03
C SER A 50 -24.70 10.83 32.50
N MET A 51 -24.26 10.68 31.26
CA MET A 51 -24.26 9.41 30.54
C MET A 51 -22.87 9.19 29.93
N ASP A 52 -22.35 7.97 30.06
CA ASP A 52 -21.17 7.54 29.29
C ASP A 52 -21.63 7.16 27.88
N VAL A 53 -21.08 7.84 26.89
CA VAL A 53 -21.36 7.62 25.46
C VAL A 53 -20.10 7.18 24.71
N SER A 54 -19.08 6.69 25.41
CA SER A 54 -17.86 6.14 24.83
C SER A 54 -18.17 5.00 23.85
N ARG A 55 -17.50 4.99 22.69
CA ARG A 55 -17.67 3.97 21.65
C ARG A 55 -16.35 3.25 21.36
N LYS A 56 -15.91 2.39 22.28
CA LYS A 56 -14.65 1.65 22.11
C LYS A 56 -14.82 0.49 21.13
N ASP A 57 -13.72 0.11 20.48
CA ASP A 57 -13.62 -1.14 19.72
C ASP A 57 -13.89 -2.36 20.63
N GLU A 58 -14.45 -3.43 20.04
CA GLU A 58 -14.87 -4.64 20.75
C GLU A 58 -13.72 -5.34 21.50
N GLU A 59 -12.49 -5.20 21.02
CA GLU A 59 -11.31 -5.78 21.66
C GLU A 59 -11.07 -5.24 23.08
N GLY A 60 -11.51 -4.00 23.37
CA GLY A 60 -11.50 -3.44 24.72
C GLY A 60 -10.14 -3.46 25.43
N PHE A 61 -9.03 -3.37 24.69
CA PHE A 61 -7.69 -3.48 25.25
C PHE A 61 -7.39 -2.37 26.27
N ASP A 62 -6.69 -2.74 27.33
CA ASP A 62 -6.17 -1.77 28.28
C ASP A 62 -5.03 -0.94 27.65
N VAL A 63 -5.23 0.37 27.58
CA VAL A 63 -4.30 1.31 26.93
C VAL A 63 -2.93 1.31 27.62
N GLY A 64 -2.91 1.30 28.96
CA GLY A 64 -1.66 1.29 29.71
C GLY A 64 -0.83 0.04 29.43
N ARG A 65 -1.48 -1.13 29.40
CA ARG A 65 -0.83 -2.40 29.09
C ARG A 65 -0.35 -2.46 27.65
N LEU A 66 -1.10 -1.91 26.70
CA LEU A 66 -0.67 -1.85 25.29
C LEU A 66 0.61 -1.01 25.10
N LEU A 67 0.76 0.10 25.84
CA LEU A 67 1.98 0.91 25.79
C LEU A 67 3.19 0.10 26.28
N VAL A 68 3.06 -0.61 27.39
CA VAL A 68 4.13 -1.48 27.91
C VAL A 68 4.47 -2.60 26.93
N ILE A 69 3.47 -3.27 26.36
CA ILE A 69 3.71 -4.34 25.37
C ILE A 69 4.41 -3.77 24.14
N TRP A 70 4.06 -2.56 23.70
CA TRP A 70 4.72 -1.93 22.56
C TRP A 70 6.22 -1.67 22.84
N GLU A 71 6.56 -1.21 24.04
CA GLU A 71 7.96 -1.06 24.48
C GLU A 71 8.70 -2.40 24.52
N GLU A 72 8.09 -3.45 25.08
CA GLU A 72 8.66 -4.81 25.12
C GLU A 72 8.92 -5.35 23.69
N LEU A 73 7.99 -5.13 22.75
CA LEU A 73 8.13 -5.51 21.35
C LEU A 73 9.25 -4.74 20.65
N MET A 74 9.39 -3.45 20.97
CA MET A 74 10.45 -2.58 20.45
C MET A 74 11.83 -3.08 20.90
N GLU A 75 11.99 -3.41 22.19
CA GLU A 75 13.24 -3.98 22.70
C GLU A 75 13.59 -5.30 22.03
N GLU A 76 12.60 -6.20 21.88
CA GLU A 76 12.82 -7.49 21.25
C GLU A 76 13.20 -7.34 19.77
N ARG A 77 12.59 -6.38 19.07
CA ARG A 77 12.95 -6.05 17.69
C ARG A 77 14.40 -5.58 17.58
N ASP A 78 14.87 -4.78 18.53
CA ASP A 78 16.24 -4.27 18.52
C ASP A 78 17.25 -5.39 18.85
N ARG A 79 16.94 -6.27 19.82
CA ARG A 79 17.75 -7.47 20.12
C ARG A 79 17.84 -8.40 18.90
N LEU A 80 16.71 -8.66 18.25
CA LEU A 80 16.65 -9.49 17.05
C LEU A 80 17.45 -8.86 15.90
N GLY A 81 17.31 -7.54 15.70
CA GLY A 81 18.07 -6.79 14.70
C GLY A 81 19.59 -6.89 14.92
N ALA A 82 20.05 -6.75 16.15
CA ALA A 82 21.46 -6.92 16.51
C ALA A 82 21.96 -8.35 16.23
N ALA A 83 21.16 -9.36 16.58
CA ALA A 83 21.49 -10.77 16.31
C ALA A 83 21.56 -11.07 14.80
N ILE A 84 20.61 -10.55 14.01
CA ILE A 84 20.63 -10.64 12.54
C ILE A 84 21.86 -9.95 11.97
N GLY A 85 22.18 -8.74 12.44
CA GLY A 85 23.37 -7.99 12.01
C GLY A 85 24.66 -8.75 12.26
N LYS A 86 24.81 -9.34 13.45
CA LYS A 86 25.96 -10.19 13.79
C LYS A 86 26.02 -11.44 12.92
N ALA A 87 24.89 -12.10 12.67
CA ALA A 87 24.82 -13.28 11.81
C ALA A 87 25.21 -12.95 10.36
N LYS A 88 24.78 -11.80 9.82
CA LYS A 88 25.18 -11.30 8.51
C LYS A 88 26.68 -11.01 8.43
N ALA A 89 27.25 -10.36 9.44
CA ALA A 89 28.67 -10.01 9.48
C ALA A 89 29.59 -11.25 9.52
N GLY A 90 29.10 -12.39 10.04
CA GLY A 90 29.83 -13.65 10.04
C GLY A 90 29.83 -14.41 8.71
N MET A 91 29.14 -13.91 7.68
CA MET A 91 29.07 -14.54 6.36
C MET A 91 30.28 -14.19 5.48
N ASN A 92 30.67 -15.10 4.59
CA ASN A 92 31.74 -14.88 3.61
C ASN A 92 31.30 -14.05 2.37
N PHE A 93 30.07 -13.55 2.36
CA PHE A 93 29.53 -12.69 1.32
C PHE A 93 28.58 -11.66 1.92
N ASN A 94 28.38 -10.54 1.21
CA ASN A 94 27.43 -9.52 1.62
C ASN A 94 26.00 -9.97 1.25
N LEU A 95 25.25 -10.46 2.25
CA LEU A 95 23.88 -10.92 2.08
C LEU A 95 22.95 -9.83 1.52
N ASP A 96 23.08 -8.59 1.99
CA ASP A 96 22.20 -7.49 1.60
C ASP A 96 22.39 -7.13 0.12
N ALA A 97 23.64 -7.04 -0.35
CA ALA A 97 23.95 -6.84 -1.75
C ALA A 97 23.47 -8.00 -2.64
N ALA A 98 23.60 -9.25 -2.16
CA ALA A 98 23.13 -10.42 -2.89
C ALA A 98 21.60 -10.44 -3.02
N VAL A 99 20.87 -10.12 -1.93
CA VAL A 99 19.41 -10.02 -1.93
C VAL A 99 18.94 -8.90 -2.85
N ASP A 100 19.55 -7.72 -2.78
CA ASP A 100 19.21 -6.57 -3.62
C ASP A 100 19.45 -6.86 -5.11
N GLY A 101 20.63 -7.39 -5.44
CA GLY A 101 20.93 -7.82 -6.80
C GLY A 101 19.95 -8.90 -7.31
N ASN A 102 19.46 -9.77 -6.43
CA ASN A 102 18.45 -10.76 -6.82
C ASN A 102 17.06 -10.14 -7.02
N LYS A 103 16.70 -9.09 -6.28
CA LYS A 103 15.47 -8.31 -6.53
C LYS A 103 15.52 -7.64 -7.91
N SER A 104 16.63 -6.97 -8.24
CA SER A 104 16.80 -6.33 -9.55
C SER A 104 16.75 -7.33 -10.71
N ARG A 105 17.40 -8.50 -10.56
CA ARG A 105 17.31 -9.58 -11.56
C ARG A 105 15.88 -10.06 -11.76
N ARG A 106 15.14 -10.29 -10.67
CA ARG A 106 13.73 -10.71 -10.76
C ARG A 106 12.84 -9.65 -11.40
N ALA A 107 13.02 -8.38 -11.05
CA ALA A 107 12.28 -7.28 -11.68
C ALA A 107 12.55 -7.21 -13.19
N PHE A 108 13.81 -7.37 -13.60
CA PHE A 108 14.19 -7.41 -15.00
C PHE A 108 13.59 -8.62 -15.73
N LEU A 109 13.61 -9.80 -15.12
CA LEU A 109 12.99 -11.01 -15.68
C LEU A 109 11.47 -10.83 -15.92
N VAL A 110 10.74 -10.22 -14.99
CA VAL A 110 9.31 -9.91 -15.18
C VAL A 110 9.10 -8.97 -16.37
N MET A 111 9.96 -7.95 -16.52
CA MET A 111 9.91 -7.06 -17.68
C MET A 111 10.21 -7.79 -18.99
N LEU A 112 11.25 -8.63 -19.01
CA LEU A 112 11.60 -9.47 -20.17
C LEU A 112 10.46 -10.42 -20.54
N GLN A 113 9.78 -11.03 -19.57
CA GLN A 113 8.59 -11.86 -19.82
C GLN A 113 7.47 -11.05 -20.48
N GLY A 114 7.26 -9.79 -20.06
CA GLY A 114 6.32 -8.87 -20.69
C GLY A 114 6.68 -8.56 -22.15
N LEU A 115 7.96 -8.32 -22.44
CA LEU A 115 8.44 -8.09 -23.80
C LEU A 115 8.35 -9.37 -24.67
N ALA A 116 8.77 -10.52 -24.14
CA ALA A 116 8.73 -11.81 -24.85
C ALA A 116 7.31 -12.19 -25.32
N ASN A 117 6.29 -11.74 -24.58
CA ASN A 117 4.88 -12.03 -24.82
C ASN A 117 4.10 -10.91 -25.55
N ARG A 118 4.69 -9.71 -25.70
CA ARG A 118 4.01 -8.58 -26.36
C ARG A 118 3.76 -8.91 -27.83
N LYS A 119 2.64 -8.44 -28.39
CA LYS A 119 2.27 -8.63 -29.80
C LYS A 119 2.13 -7.28 -30.49
N SER A 120 2.46 -7.25 -31.79
CA SER A 120 2.06 -6.13 -32.64
C SER A 120 0.54 -6.10 -32.72
N THR A 121 -0.04 -4.91 -32.80
CA THR A 121 -1.49 -4.72 -32.89
C THR A 121 -1.85 -3.85 -34.08
N HIS A 122 -3.05 -4.08 -34.58
CA HIS A 122 -3.67 -3.30 -35.65
C HIS A 122 -5.09 -2.98 -35.18
N GLU A 123 -5.46 -1.70 -35.23
CA GLU A 123 -6.75 -1.22 -34.77
C GLU A 123 -7.27 -0.14 -35.72
N LEU A 124 -8.53 -0.25 -36.13
CA LEU A 124 -9.25 0.80 -36.84
C LEU A 124 -10.17 1.55 -35.87
N GLN A 125 -9.85 2.81 -35.58
CA GLN A 125 -10.63 3.68 -34.72
C GLN A 125 -11.67 4.41 -35.55
N LYS A 126 -12.88 3.83 -35.63
CA LYS A 126 -13.98 4.39 -36.42
C LYS A 126 -14.40 5.76 -35.92
N GLY A 127 -14.38 6.76 -36.80
CA GLY A 127 -14.69 8.15 -36.47
C GLY A 127 -13.79 8.77 -35.40
N GLY A 128 -12.60 8.20 -35.16
CA GLY A 128 -11.64 8.71 -34.16
C GLY A 128 -10.96 10.01 -34.55
N GLY A 129 -10.89 10.32 -35.85
CA GLY A 129 -10.36 11.55 -36.38
C GLY A 129 -11.44 12.60 -36.61
N THR A 130 -11.11 13.86 -36.37
CA THR A 130 -11.98 15.00 -36.69
C THR A 130 -11.18 16.00 -37.52
N GLY A 131 -11.73 16.37 -38.68
CA GLY A 131 -11.22 17.41 -39.57
C GLY A 131 -12.28 18.49 -39.76
N TYR A 132 -11.90 19.62 -40.36
CA TYR A 132 -12.82 20.72 -40.62
C TYR A 132 -12.75 21.14 -42.08
N VAL A 133 -13.89 21.48 -42.66
CA VAL A 133 -14.02 22.01 -44.03
C VAL A 133 -15.05 23.13 -44.05
N PHE A 134 -14.89 24.10 -44.95
CA PHE A 134 -15.90 25.14 -45.13
C PHE A 134 -17.01 24.64 -46.07
N ASN A 135 -18.27 24.83 -45.68
CA ASN A 135 -19.43 24.50 -46.52
C ASN A 135 -19.63 25.57 -47.62
N ASN A 136 -20.61 25.35 -48.50
CA ASN A 136 -20.91 26.26 -49.62
C ASN A 136 -21.37 27.67 -49.19
N GLU A 137 -21.66 27.88 -47.89
CA GLU A 137 -22.06 29.15 -47.30
C GLU A 137 -20.88 29.87 -46.61
N GLY A 138 -19.68 29.28 -46.63
CA GLY A 138 -18.49 29.81 -45.96
C GLY A 138 -18.40 29.50 -44.47
N ASN A 139 -19.27 28.63 -43.94
CA ASN A 139 -19.26 28.20 -42.54
C ASN A 139 -18.34 26.99 -42.33
N GLN A 140 -17.55 26.97 -41.26
CA GLN A 140 -16.68 25.84 -40.93
C GLN A 140 -17.49 24.70 -40.30
N THR A 141 -17.44 23.51 -40.90
CA THR A 141 -18.16 22.32 -40.45
C THR A 141 -17.20 21.16 -40.18
N PRO A 142 -17.31 20.45 -39.04
CA PRO A 142 -16.48 19.29 -38.75
C PRO A 142 -16.94 18.06 -39.54
N TYR A 143 -15.98 17.21 -39.94
CA TYR A 143 -16.24 15.86 -40.44
C TYR A 143 -15.42 14.85 -39.65
N ARG A 144 -16.00 13.65 -39.44
CA ARG A 144 -15.32 12.53 -38.77
C ARG A 144 -14.74 11.57 -39.79
N TYR A 145 -13.58 11.01 -39.47
CA TYR A 145 -12.92 10.00 -40.30
C TYR A 145 -12.30 8.91 -39.43
N ASP A 146 -12.10 7.74 -40.02
CA ASP A 146 -11.50 6.59 -39.34
C ASP A 146 -9.97 6.76 -39.26
N ILE A 147 -9.37 6.32 -38.14
CA ILE A 147 -7.91 6.30 -37.97
C ILE A 147 -7.45 4.86 -37.89
N GLU A 148 -6.59 4.44 -38.82
CA GLU A 148 -5.88 3.17 -38.75
C GLU A 148 -4.62 3.33 -37.89
N ARG A 149 -4.52 2.54 -36.81
CA ARG A 149 -3.40 2.53 -35.89
C ARG A 149 -2.70 1.18 -35.91
N ILE A 150 -1.42 1.19 -36.28
CA ILE A 150 -0.57 -0.01 -36.33
C ILE A 150 0.54 0.16 -35.30
N MET A 151 0.62 -0.76 -34.34
CA MET A 151 1.71 -0.83 -33.38
C MET A 151 2.56 -2.05 -33.69
N THR A 152 3.81 -1.83 -34.09
CA THR A 152 4.76 -2.89 -34.40
C THR A 152 5.85 -2.94 -33.34
N ILE A 153 6.25 -4.14 -32.94
CA ILE A 153 7.40 -4.32 -32.05
C ILE A 153 8.69 -3.94 -32.78
N ASP A 154 9.50 -3.13 -32.11
CA ASP A 154 10.73 -2.52 -32.61
C ASP A 154 12.00 -3.17 -32.02
N TYR A 155 11.89 -4.37 -31.45
CA TYR A 155 12.99 -5.16 -30.90
C TYR A 155 12.96 -6.62 -31.35
N ASP A 156 14.11 -7.29 -31.29
CA ASP A 156 14.23 -8.72 -31.58
C ASP A 156 13.65 -9.55 -30.44
N ARG A 157 12.40 -10.00 -30.63
CA ARG A 157 11.70 -10.83 -29.65
C ARG A 157 12.37 -12.18 -29.41
N ASN A 158 13.10 -12.74 -30.38
CA ASN A 158 13.79 -14.02 -30.20
C ASN A 158 14.99 -13.86 -29.27
N LYS A 159 15.74 -12.76 -29.39
CA LYS A 159 16.79 -12.42 -28.42
C LYS A 159 16.24 -12.24 -27.02
N VAL A 160 15.13 -11.52 -26.86
CA VAL A 160 14.48 -11.35 -25.55
C VAL A 160 14.04 -12.69 -24.96
N ARG A 161 13.45 -13.58 -25.76
CA ARG A 161 13.04 -14.93 -25.32
C ARG A 161 14.21 -15.81 -24.87
N ALA A 162 15.40 -15.63 -25.45
CA ALA A 162 16.59 -16.36 -25.03
C ALA A 162 17.18 -15.85 -23.69
N MET A 163 16.71 -14.70 -23.19
CA MET A 163 17.15 -14.10 -21.93
C MET A 163 16.21 -14.37 -20.74
N VAL A 164 15.05 -15.00 -20.99
CA VAL A 164 14.03 -15.39 -19.99
C VAL A 164 14.27 -16.82 -19.54
#